data_AF-A0A3C1S0E6-F1
#
_entry.id   AF-A0A3C1S0E6-F1
#
_cell.length_a   1.000
_cell.length_b   1.000
_cell.length_c   1.000
_cell.angle_alpha   90.00
_cell.angle_beta   90.00
_cell.angle_gamma   90.00
#
_symmetry.space_group_name_H-M   'P 1'
#
loop_
_entity.id
_entity.type
_entity.pdbx_description
1 polymer ?
#
loop_
_entity_poly.entity_id
_entity_poly.type
_entity_poly.pdbx_seq_one_letter_code
_entity_poly.pdbx_strand_id
1 'polypeptide(L)'
;YGIGNPIEFKKNVITIETDQQISRTKFLHQLVTSLYARTEVEIKSGTFKVKGDVITIYPSYGDNGYRIHFFGDEIEEIETFDIETNETNAKLDQLNIYPANLFVTSPDVLQNAIHQIQDDLMKQYEYFNEIGKHLEAKRLKERTEFDLEMIRELGYCSGIENYSRYLDGRKAGTRPFCLLDYFPEDYLMVIDESHVTVPQVHAMYGGDRSRKENLVDYGFRLPAAMDNRPLKFEEFEVLQNQVIYVSATPADYELQKTEGLFVEQVIRPTGLLDPEIEIRPSQNQIDDLIEEIQIRVEKDERTLVTTLTKRMAEELAKYLTRIQIRCRYIHSDVDTLERVEIMQDLRKGLFDVLIGVNLLREGLDLPEVSLIAILDADKEGFLRSHRSLTQTVGRAARNVNGKAIMYADKITNSMQMTIDETTRRREKQIRFNKKNSITPKQINKKIDNTLSKKTTTSYHYENATQKVAEQDLDYLPKEEIEKRIRSTRKLMEEAAKAFDFINAAKLRDEINILKEKLK
;
A
#
# COMPACT_ATOMS: atom_id res chain seq x y z
N TYR A 1 -4.52 -13.15 1.81
CA TYR A 1 -5.13 -13.41 3.13
C TYR A 1 -6.39 -14.22 2.94
N GLY A 2 -6.88 -14.84 4.03
CA GLY A 2 -8.13 -15.61 4.02
C GLY A 2 -9.31 -14.78 3.54
N ILE A 3 -10.08 -15.31 2.60
CA ILE A 3 -11.39 -14.80 2.17
C ILE A 3 -12.42 -15.89 2.52
N GLY A 4 -13.70 -15.54 2.68
CA GLY A 4 -14.75 -16.54 2.91
C GLY A 4 -14.85 -17.55 1.76
N ASN A 5 -15.46 -18.70 2.04
CA ASN A 5 -15.69 -19.76 1.07
C ASN A 5 -16.42 -19.25 -0.20
N PRO A 6 -15.84 -19.39 -1.40
CA PRO A 6 -16.44 -18.90 -2.64
C PRO A 6 -17.80 -19.54 -2.96
N ILE A 7 -18.04 -20.78 -2.51
CA ILE A 7 -19.32 -21.47 -2.70
C ILE A 7 -20.40 -20.79 -1.86
N GLU A 8 -20.11 -20.50 -0.59
CA GLU A 8 -21.05 -19.80 0.30
C GLU A 8 -21.27 -18.35 -0.16
N PHE A 9 -20.22 -17.68 -0.63
CA PHE A 9 -20.34 -16.35 -1.23
C PHE A 9 -21.30 -16.35 -2.43
N LYS A 10 -21.14 -17.31 -3.36
CA LYS A 10 -22.00 -17.44 -4.54
C LYS A 10 -23.46 -17.76 -4.20
N LYS A 11 -23.71 -18.58 -3.16
CA LYS A 11 -25.07 -18.90 -2.69
C LYS A 11 -25.82 -17.69 -2.15
N ASN A 12 -25.11 -16.69 -1.63
CA ASN A 12 -25.69 -15.47 -1.07
C ASN A 12 -25.72 -14.31 -2.06
N VAL A 13 -25.51 -14.57 -3.35
CA VAL A 13 -25.77 -13.58 -4.41
C VAL A 13 -27.27 -13.52 -4.68
N ILE A 14 -27.83 -12.32 -4.60
CA ILE A 14 -29.24 -12.07 -4.90
C ILE A 14 -29.34 -11.63 -6.35
N THR A 15 -29.96 -12.44 -7.19
CA THR A 15 -30.28 -12.08 -8.57
C THR A 15 -31.73 -11.61 -8.65
N ILE A 16 -31.92 -10.42 -9.19
CA ILE A 16 -33.25 -9.87 -9.48
C ILE A 16 -33.35 -9.40 -10.94
N GLU A 17 -34.57 -9.39 -11.45
CA GLU A 17 -34.89 -8.91 -12.79
C GLU A 17 -36.18 -8.09 -12.76
N THR A 18 -36.34 -7.23 -13.76
CA THR A 18 -37.61 -6.55 -14.04
C THR A 18 -38.72 -7.57 -14.30
N ASP A 19 -39.95 -7.24 -13.90
CA ASP A 19 -41.15 -8.11 -13.92
C ASP A 19 -41.07 -9.36 -13.03
N GLN A 20 -40.04 -9.47 -12.17
CA GLN A 20 -39.91 -10.60 -11.24
C GLN A 20 -40.99 -10.54 -10.15
N GLN A 21 -41.74 -11.63 -10.00
CA GLN A 21 -42.71 -11.82 -8.93
C GLN A 21 -42.00 -12.18 -7.60
N ILE A 22 -41.74 -11.17 -6.78
CA ILE A 22 -41.13 -11.30 -5.46
C ILE A 22 -41.73 -10.27 -4.50
N SER A 23 -42.21 -10.74 -3.35
CA SER A 23 -42.70 -9.82 -2.32
C SER A 23 -41.56 -8.99 -1.72
N ARG A 24 -41.85 -7.73 -1.44
CA ARG A 24 -40.89 -6.82 -0.79
C ARG A 24 -40.30 -7.43 0.47
N THR A 25 -41.13 -8.03 1.33
CA THR A 25 -40.68 -8.65 2.58
C THR A 25 -39.67 -9.77 2.33
N LYS A 26 -39.90 -10.62 1.31
CA LYS A 26 -38.97 -11.69 0.95
C LYS A 26 -37.63 -11.11 0.47
N PHE A 27 -37.67 -10.07 -0.36
CA PHE A 27 -36.46 -9.41 -0.84
C PHE A 27 -35.68 -8.74 0.29
N LEU A 28 -36.36 -8.07 1.24
CA LEU A 28 -35.72 -7.50 2.43
C LEU A 28 -35.05 -8.58 3.30
N HIS A 29 -35.67 -9.74 3.46
CA HIS A 29 -35.05 -10.87 4.15
C HIS A 29 -33.79 -11.36 3.43
N GLN A 30 -33.80 -11.44 2.09
CA GLN A 30 -32.61 -11.82 1.31
C GLN A 30 -31.46 -10.82 1.50
N LEU A 31 -31.74 -9.51 1.54
CA LEU A 31 -30.74 -8.48 1.81
C LEU A 31 -30.11 -8.65 3.20
N VAL A 32 -30.94 -8.89 4.22
CA VAL A 32 -30.45 -9.12 5.59
C VAL A 32 -29.62 -10.40 5.68
N THR A 33 -30.05 -11.49 5.05
CA THR A 33 -29.27 -12.74 4.97
C THR A 33 -27.92 -12.53 4.26
N SER A 34 -27.88 -11.62 3.30
CA SER A 34 -26.65 -11.21 2.59
C SER A 34 -25.85 -10.14 3.34
N LEU A 35 -26.12 -9.96 4.64
CA LEU A 35 -25.45 -9.06 5.59
C LEU A 35 -25.62 -7.56 5.34
N TYR A 36 -26.67 -7.16 4.61
CA TYR A 36 -27.00 -5.74 4.51
C TYR A 36 -27.79 -5.27 5.74
N ALA A 37 -27.46 -4.07 6.22
CA ALA A 37 -28.16 -3.45 7.34
C ALA A 37 -29.20 -2.42 6.89
N ARG A 38 -30.39 -2.44 7.48
CA ARG A 38 -31.41 -1.41 7.24
C ARG A 38 -31.01 -0.11 7.93
N THR A 39 -31.09 1.00 7.20
CA THR A 39 -30.84 2.36 7.73
C THR A 39 -31.92 3.34 7.26
N GLU A 40 -32.24 4.31 8.12
CA GLU A 40 -33.17 5.41 7.77
C GLU A 40 -32.45 6.76 7.63
N VAL A 41 -31.31 6.90 8.31
CA VAL A 41 -30.61 8.17 8.55
C VAL A 41 -29.24 8.19 7.88
N GLU A 42 -28.35 7.28 8.28
CA GLU A 42 -26.96 7.29 7.86
C GLU A 42 -26.76 6.34 6.68
N ILE A 43 -26.38 6.90 5.53
CA ILE A 43 -26.06 6.13 4.33
C ILE A 43 -24.65 5.60 4.48
N LYS A 44 -24.51 4.28 4.54
CA LYS A 44 -23.22 3.59 4.62
C LYS A 44 -23.15 2.49 3.57
N SER A 45 -21.93 2.17 3.16
CA SER A 45 -21.61 0.98 2.37
C SER A 45 -22.16 -0.27 3.08
N GLY A 46 -22.85 -1.15 2.33
CA GLY A 46 -23.50 -2.36 2.88
C GLY A 46 -24.82 -2.09 3.59
N THR A 47 -25.52 -0.99 3.28
CA THR A 47 -26.83 -0.68 3.87
C THR A 47 -27.94 -0.58 2.83
N PHE A 48 -29.19 -0.66 3.28
CA PHE A 48 -30.35 -0.35 2.44
C PHE A 48 -31.37 0.49 3.18
N LYS A 49 -32.16 1.23 2.40
CA LYS A 49 -33.25 2.09 2.87
C LYS A 49 -34.55 1.70 2.16
N VAL A 50 -35.66 1.80 2.89
CA VAL A 50 -37.00 1.54 2.35
C VAL A 50 -37.82 2.81 2.45
N LYS A 51 -38.41 3.25 1.34
CA LYS A 51 -39.31 4.41 1.30
C LYS A 51 -40.52 4.08 0.42
N GLY A 52 -41.64 3.74 1.05
CA GLY A 52 -42.81 3.23 0.33
C GLY A 52 -42.44 1.98 -0.45
N ASP A 53 -42.69 2.00 -1.75
CA ASP A 53 -42.43 0.86 -2.65
C ASP A 53 -41.04 0.92 -3.31
N VAL A 54 -40.20 1.87 -2.90
CA VAL A 54 -38.83 1.98 -3.38
C VAL A 54 -37.86 1.47 -2.31
N ILE A 55 -36.99 0.54 -2.72
CA ILE A 55 -35.86 0.06 -1.91
C ILE A 55 -34.58 0.58 -2.53
N THR A 56 -33.81 1.32 -1.74
CA THR A 56 -32.52 1.87 -2.14
C THR A 56 -31.41 1.09 -1.48
N ILE A 57 -30.49 0.54 -2.27
CA ILE A 57 -29.38 -0.29 -1.80
C ILE A 57 -28.07 0.44 -2.05
N TYR A 58 -27.23 0.46 -1.03
CA TYR A 58 -25.87 0.99 -1.07
C TYR A 58 -24.92 -0.19 -0.98
N PRO A 59 -24.47 -0.74 -2.12
CA PRO A 59 -23.61 -1.92 -2.14
C PRO A 59 -22.29 -1.63 -1.44
N SER A 60 -21.65 -2.68 -0.92
CA SER A 60 -20.30 -2.54 -0.35
C SER A 60 -19.18 -2.49 -1.37
N TYR A 61 -19.56 -2.72 -2.63
CA TYR A 61 -18.71 -2.78 -3.80
C TYR A 61 -19.24 -1.81 -4.86
N GLY A 62 -18.32 -1.07 -5.49
CA GLY A 62 -18.65 -0.11 -6.56
C GLY A 62 -19.06 1.27 -6.06
N ASP A 63 -19.16 2.19 -7.02
CA ASP A 63 -19.36 3.63 -6.78
C ASP A 63 -20.84 4.06 -6.90
N ASN A 64 -21.70 3.16 -7.38
CA ASN A 64 -23.11 3.43 -7.64
C ASN A 64 -24.03 2.68 -6.68
N GLY A 65 -25.17 3.31 -6.35
CA GLY A 65 -26.28 2.67 -5.64
C GLY A 65 -27.32 2.09 -6.60
N TYR A 66 -28.26 1.33 -6.05
CA TYR A 66 -29.39 0.76 -6.78
C TYR A 66 -30.72 1.19 -6.17
N ARG A 67 -31.69 1.55 -7.00
CA ARG A 67 -33.09 1.77 -6.59
C ARG A 67 -33.95 0.71 -7.26
N ILE A 68 -34.75 0.02 -6.46
CA ILE A 68 -35.65 -1.04 -6.92
C ILE A 68 -37.05 -0.58 -6.59
N HIS A 69 -37.85 -0.38 -7.62
CA HIS A 69 -39.24 0.06 -7.53
C HIS A 69 -40.15 -1.16 -7.59
N PHE A 70 -41.05 -1.27 -6.61
CA PHE A 70 -42.02 -2.34 -6.52
C PHE A 70 -43.41 -1.84 -6.88
N PHE A 71 -44.21 -2.70 -7.50
CA PHE A 71 -45.65 -2.55 -7.62
C PHE A 71 -46.34 -3.80 -7.03
N GLY A 72 -46.80 -3.69 -5.78
CA GLY A 72 -47.27 -4.85 -5.03
C GLY A 72 -46.15 -5.84 -4.73
N ASP A 73 -46.23 -7.04 -5.30
CA ASP A 73 -45.24 -8.13 -5.15
C ASP A 73 -44.44 -8.37 -6.45
N GLU A 74 -44.27 -7.32 -7.25
CA GLU A 74 -43.53 -7.34 -8.53
C GLU A 74 -42.50 -6.22 -8.57
N ILE A 75 -41.32 -6.50 -9.14
CA ILE A 75 -40.29 -5.49 -9.41
C ILE A 75 -40.63 -4.81 -10.75
N GLU A 76 -41.06 -3.56 -10.68
CA GLU A 76 -41.43 -2.76 -11.87
C GLU A 76 -40.19 -2.18 -12.55
N GLU A 77 -39.23 -1.69 -11.77
CA GLU A 77 -38.08 -0.98 -12.32
C GLU A 77 -36.84 -1.11 -11.43
N ILE A 78 -35.68 -1.27 -12.08
CA ILE A 78 -34.38 -1.27 -11.42
C ILE A 78 -33.55 -0.12 -12.02
N GLU A 79 -33.06 0.78 -11.17
CA GLU A 79 -32.22 1.90 -11.55
C GLU A 79 -30.87 1.83 -10.85
N THR A 80 -29.82 2.29 -11.53
CA THR A 80 -28.54 2.63 -10.88
C THR A 80 -28.39 4.14 -10.79
N PHE A 81 -27.82 4.62 -9.69
CA PHE A 81 -27.62 6.05 -9.44
C PHE A 81 -26.26 6.30 -8.78
N ASP A 82 -25.71 7.49 -8.99
CA ASP A 82 -24.47 7.92 -8.35
C ASP A 82 -24.72 8.29 -6.88
N ILE A 83 -23.93 7.74 -5.96
CA ILE A 83 -24.17 7.87 -4.50
C ILE A 83 -23.91 9.31 -4.02
N GLU A 84 -23.01 10.05 -4.67
CA GLU A 84 -22.62 11.41 -4.26
C GLU A 84 -23.59 12.46 -4.78
N THR A 85 -23.97 12.36 -6.05
CA THR A 85 -24.83 13.33 -6.75
C THR A 85 -26.31 12.99 -6.69
N ASN A 86 -26.65 11.73 -6.38
CA ASN A 86 -28.00 11.17 -6.44
C ASN A 86 -28.64 11.16 -7.84
N GLU A 87 -27.86 11.44 -8.87
CA GLU A 87 -28.30 11.43 -10.28
C GLU A 87 -28.49 9.99 -10.75
N THR A 88 -29.57 9.77 -11.51
CA THR A 88 -29.91 8.44 -12.03
C THR A 88 -29.12 8.20 -13.30
N ASN A 89 -28.32 7.13 -13.32
CA ASN A 89 -27.40 6.82 -14.40
C ASN A 89 -28.10 6.05 -15.52
N ALA A 90 -28.77 4.95 -15.19
CA ALA A 90 -29.39 4.05 -16.15
C ALA A 90 -30.44 3.14 -15.50
N LYS A 91 -31.37 2.65 -16.33
CA LYS A 91 -32.27 1.54 -16.00
C LYS A 91 -31.60 0.20 -16.34
N LEU A 92 -31.89 -0.83 -15.54
CA LEU A 92 -31.31 -2.17 -15.67
C LEU A 92 -32.44 -3.20 -15.80
N ASP A 93 -32.30 -4.14 -16.75
CA ASP A 93 -33.26 -5.24 -16.89
C ASP A 93 -33.02 -6.34 -15.84
N GLN A 94 -31.76 -6.53 -15.43
CA GLN A 94 -31.32 -7.53 -14.47
C GLN A 94 -30.21 -6.97 -13.58
N LEU A 95 -30.18 -7.37 -12.31
CA LEU A 95 -29.17 -6.97 -11.33
C LEU A 95 -28.75 -8.15 -10.44
N ASN A 96 -27.43 -8.30 -10.28
CA ASN A 96 -26.84 -9.19 -9.27
C ASN A 96 -26.33 -8.35 -8.09
N ILE A 97 -26.86 -8.64 -6.91
CA ILE A 97 -26.46 -8.02 -5.65
C ILE A 97 -25.59 -9.04 -4.89
N TYR A 98 -24.30 -8.73 -4.73
CA TYR A 98 -23.36 -9.55 -3.99
C TYR A 98 -23.49 -9.28 -2.48
N PRO A 99 -23.08 -10.23 -1.62
CA PRO A 99 -23.06 -10.04 -0.18
C PRO A 99 -22.32 -8.79 0.28
N ALA A 100 -22.82 -8.12 1.32
CA ALA A 100 -22.19 -6.93 1.87
C ALA A 100 -20.80 -7.20 2.48
N ASN A 101 -20.54 -8.46 2.88
CA ASN A 101 -19.28 -8.90 3.48
C ASN A 101 -18.80 -10.22 2.83
N LEU A 102 -17.48 -10.39 2.73
CA LEU A 102 -16.83 -11.57 2.17
C LEU A 102 -16.96 -12.82 3.06
N PHE A 103 -17.21 -12.67 4.36
CA PHE A 103 -17.40 -13.78 5.31
C PHE A 103 -18.87 -14.13 5.52
N VAL A 104 -19.67 -14.10 4.46
CA VAL A 104 -21.07 -14.55 4.52
C VAL A 104 -21.15 -16.07 4.62
N THR A 105 -22.04 -16.56 5.49
CA THR A 105 -22.28 -17.99 5.68
C THR A 105 -23.76 -18.28 5.91
N SER A 106 -24.19 -19.48 5.55
CA SER A 106 -25.57 -19.92 5.79
C SER A 106 -25.86 -20.11 7.30
N PRO A 107 -27.10 -19.87 7.78
CA PRO A 107 -27.45 -20.01 9.20
C PRO A 107 -27.08 -21.36 9.83
N ASP A 108 -27.26 -22.46 9.10
CA ASP A 108 -26.93 -23.82 9.58
C ASP A 108 -25.42 -23.99 9.80
N VAL A 109 -24.60 -23.41 8.92
CA VAL A 109 -23.14 -23.41 9.04
C VAL A 109 -22.71 -22.59 10.26
N LEU A 110 -23.36 -21.45 10.47
CA LEU A 110 -23.08 -20.58 11.62
C LEU A 110 -23.38 -21.27 12.95
N GLN A 111 -24.52 -21.95 13.07
CA GLN A 111 -24.88 -22.71 14.27
C GLN A 111 -23.90 -23.84 14.58
N ASN A 112 -23.48 -24.58 13.55
CA ASN A 112 -22.45 -25.61 13.72
C ASN A 112 -21.09 -25.02 14.11
N ALA A 113 -20.71 -23.89 13.52
CA ALA A 113 -19.49 -23.18 13.87
C ALA A 113 -19.49 -22.70 15.33
N ILE A 114 -20.62 -22.16 15.82
CA ILE A 114 -20.79 -21.75 17.22
C ILE A 114 -20.50 -22.92 18.17
N HIS A 115 -21.08 -24.09 17.92
CA HIS A 115 -20.83 -25.27 18.76
C HIS A 115 -19.35 -25.68 18.76
N GLN A 116 -18.71 -25.73 17.59
CA GLN A 116 -17.29 -26.08 17.49
C GLN A 116 -16.37 -25.08 18.19
N ILE A 117 -16.69 -23.78 18.09
CA ILE A 117 -15.95 -22.72 18.79
C ILE A 117 -16.09 -22.89 20.31
N GLN A 118 -17.27 -23.22 20.80
CA GLN A 118 -17.49 -23.47 22.24
C GLN A 118 -16.72 -24.70 22.74
N ASP A 119 -16.70 -25.79 21.97
CA ASP A 119 -15.96 -26.99 22.33
C ASP A 119 -14.45 -26.72 22.41
N ASP A 120 -13.89 -26.05 21.40
CA ASP A 120 -12.46 -25.72 21.37
C ASP A 120 -12.10 -24.64 22.41
N LEU A 121 -13.04 -23.74 22.74
CA LEU A 121 -12.89 -22.81 23.86
C LEU A 121 -12.73 -23.54 25.19
N MET A 122 -13.61 -24.50 25.49
CA MET A 122 -13.56 -25.23 26.75
C MET A 122 -12.27 -26.03 26.89
N LYS A 123 -11.85 -26.75 25.82
CA LYS A 123 -10.57 -27.48 25.82
C LYS A 123 -9.38 -26.55 26.07
N GLN A 124 -9.33 -25.41 25.40
CA GLN A 124 -8.22 -24.47 25.54
C GLN A 124 -8.23 -23.78 26.93
N TYR A 125 -9.42 -23.50 27.47
CA TYR A 125 -9.60 -22.96 28.81
C TYR A 125 -9.11 -23.94 29.88
N GLU A 126 -9.47 -25.23 29.76
CA GLU A 126 -8.99 -26.29 30.67
C GLU A 126 -7.48 -26.43 30.59
N TYR A 127 -6.93 -26.52 29.38
CA TYR A 127 -5.47 -26.56 29.16
C TYR A 127 -4.74 -25.40 29.85
N PHE A 128 -5.21 -24.16 29.69
CA PHE A 128 -4.58 -23.01 30.35
C PHE A 128 -4.65 -23.09 31.87
N ASN A 129 -5.75 -23.60 32.44
CA ASN A 129 -5.86 -23.78 33.88
C ASN A 129 -4.94 -24.88 34.41
N GLU A 130 -4.77 -25.98 33.67
CA GLU A 130 -3.86 -27.07 34.04
C GLU A 130 -2.39 -26.62 34.08
N ILE A 131 -1.97 -25.77 33.14
CA ILE A 131 -0.59 -25.24 33.10
C ILE A 131 -0.38 -23.98 33.96
N GLY A 132 -1.36 -23.60 34.79
CA GLY A 132 -1.28 -22.46 35.71
C GLY A 132 -1.44 -21.06 35.08
N LYS A 133 -1.87 -20.98 33.82
CA LYS A 133 -2.12 -19.73 33.07
C LYS A 133 -3.57 -19.24 33.24
N HIS A 134 -3.98 -18.99 34.48
CA HIS A 134 -5.37 -18.62 34.80
C HIS A 134 -5.82 -17.29 34.19
N LEU A 135 -4.90 -16.33 34.03
CA LEU A 135 -5.22 -15.02 33.45
C LEU A 135 -5.54 -15.14 31.95
N GLU A 136 -4.73 -15.91 31.23
CA GLU A 136 -4.94 -16.23 29.82
C GLU A 136 -6.22 -17.03 29.61
N ALA A 137 -6.49 -18.01 30.49
CA ALA A 137 -7.74 -18.78 30.46
C ALA A 137 -8.97 -17.87 30.57
N LYS A 138 -8.99 -17.00 31.60
CA LYS A 138 -10.08 -16.04 31.81
C LYS A 138 -10.24 -15.09 30.63
N ARG A 139 -9.13 -14.51 30.14
CA ARG A 139 -9.12 -13.60 28.99
C ARG A 139 -9.70 -14.24 27.74
N LEU A 140 -9.27 -15.48 27.43
CA LEU A 140 -9.74 -16.21 26.27
C LEU A 140 -11.25 -16.46 26.35
N LYS A 141 -11.73 -16.87 27.54
CA LYS A 141 -13.14 -17.13 27.80
C LYS A 141 -14.01 -15.89 27.61
N GLU A 142 -13.71 -14.81 28.31
CA GLU A 142 -14.47 -13.55 28.20
C GLU A 142 -14.53 -13.03 26.76
N ARG A 143 -13.39 -13.08 26.06
CA ARG A 143 -13.31 -12.62 24.66
C ARG A 143 -14.15 -13.48 23.72
N THR A 144 -14.02 -14.81 23.82
CA THR A 144 -14.66 -15.74 22.90
C THR A 144 -16.17 -15.81 23.16
N GLU A 145 -16.61 -15.76 24.42
CA GLU A 145 -18.04 -15.72 24.77
C GLU A 145 -18.71 -14.45 24.25
N PHE A 146 -18.06 -13.29 24.36
CA PHE A 146 -18.54 -12.04 23.77
C PHE A 146 -18.63 -12.13 22.24
N ASP A 147 -17.59 -12.65 21.58
CA ASP A 147 -17.61 -12.83 20.11
C ASP A 147 -18.75 -13.79 19.69
N LEU A 148 -19.01 -14.86 20.46
CA LEU A 148 -20.10 -15.81 20.22
C LEU A 148 -21.50 -15.19 20.41
N GLU A 149 -21.68 -14.33 21.41
CA GLU A 149 -22.93 -13.59 21.62
C GLU A 149 -23.22 -12.68 20.42
N MET A 150 -22.21 -11.93 19.97
CA MET A 150 -22.32 -11.07 18.78
C MET A 150 -22.64 -11.87 17.51
N ILE A 151 -22.01 -13.04 17.33
CA ILE A 151 -22.28 -13.92 16.18
C ILE A 151 -23.73 -14.44 16.22
N ARG A 152 -24.28 -14.77 17.40
CA ARG A 152 -25.67 -15.24 17.53
C ARG A 152 -26.70 -14.16 17.21
N GLU A 153 -26.48 -12.96 17.73
CA GLU A 153 -27.44 -11.85 17.60
C GLU A 153 -27.37 -11.18 16.23
N LEU A 154 -26.17 -10.98 15.69
CA LEU A 154 -25.95 -10.17 14.48
C LEU A 154 -25.48 -10.97 13.27
N GLY A 155 -25.14 -12.26 13.44
CA GLY A 155 -24.47 -13.04 12.39
C GLY A 155 -23.04 -12.62 12.12
N TYR A 156 -22.48 -11.70 12.92
CA TYR A 156 -21.16 -11.11 12.72
C TYR A 156 -20.54 -10.60 14.03
N CYS A 157 -19.21 -10.60 14.12
CA CYS A 157 -18.45 -9.93 15.18
C CYS A 157 -17.17 -9.28 14.64
N SER A 158 -16.62 -8.33 15.39
CA SER A 158 -15.35 -7.71 15.01
C SER A 158 -14.20 -8.72 15.14
N GLY A 159 -13.52 -8.99 14.03
CA GLY A 159 -12.48 -10.01 13.99
C GLY A 159 -13.01 -11.42 13.68
N ILE A 160 -14.18 -11.53 13.04
CA ILE A 160 -14.82 -12.81 12.67
C ILE A 160 -13.89 -13.71 11.84
N GLU A 161 -12.95 -13.14 11.10
CA GLU A 161 -11.98 -13.89 10.29
C GLU A 161 -11.11 -14.84 11.13
N ASN A 162 -10.95 -14.58 12.44
CA ASN A 162 -10.25 -15.47 13.36
C ASN A 162 -11.00 -16.79 13.62
N TYR A 163 -12.28 -16.85 13.24
CA TYR A 163 -13.12 -18.05 13.27
C TYR A 163 -13.35 -18.65 11.87
N SER A 164 -12.68 -18.12 10.83
CA SER A 164 -12.87 -18.55 9.43
C SER A 164 -12.78 -20.07 9.23
N ARG A 165 -11.88 -20.76 9.94
CA ARG A 165 -11.80 -22.23 9.86
C ARG A 165 -13.14 -22.92 10.14
N TYR A 166 -13.85 -22.47 11.16
CA TYR A 166 -15.15 -23.02 11.56
C TYR A 166 -16.23 -22.64 10.55
N LEU A 167 -16.25 -21.37 10.15
CA LEU A 167 -17.19 -20.80 9.18
C LEU A 167 -17.07 -21.45 7.80
N ASP A 168 -15.86 -21.81 7.40
CA ASP A 168 -15.58 -22.48 6.13
C ASP A 168 -15.82 -24.01 6.20
N GLY A 169 -16.05 -24.58 7.40
CA GLY A 169 -16.12 -26.03 7.62
C GLY A 169 -14.80 -26.76 7.36
N ARG A 170 -13.67 -26.07 7.49
CA ARG A 170 -12.33 -26.58 7.16
C ARG A 170 -11.73 -27.40 8.31
N LYS A 171 -10.93 -28.41 7.96
CA LYS A 171 -10.12 -29.15 8.95
C LYS A 171 -8.94 -28.29 9.43
N ALA A 172 -8.48 -28.53 10.66
CA ALA A 172 -7.30 -27.86 11.21
C ALA A 172 -6.07 -28.03 10.29
N GLY A 173 -5.28 -26.96 10.15
CA GLY A 173 -4.07 -26.92 9.32
C GLY A 173 -4.30 -26.78 7.82
N THR A 174 -5.53 -26.98 7.32
CA THR A 174 -5.83 -26.81 5.87
C THR A 174 -5.64 -25.36 5.44
N ARG A 175 -5.30 -25.17 4.15
CA ARG A 175 -5.15 -23.83 3.59
C ARG A 175 -6.48 -23.06 3.69
N PRO A 176 -6.44 -21.75 3.98
CA PRO A 176 -7.61 -20.90 3.85
C PRO A 176 -7.98 -20.67 2.39
N PHE A 177 -9.23 -20.32 2.14
CA PHE A 177 -9.64 -19.77 0.85
C PHE A 177 -9.01 -18.39 0.65
N CYS A 178 -8.72 -18.04 -0.59
CA CYS A 178 -8.12 -16.77 -0.97
C CYS A 178 -8.69 -16.30 -2.30
N LEU A 179 -8.24 -15.14 -2.78
CA LEU A 179 -8.72 -14.59 -4.05
C LEU A 179 -8.51 -15.55 -5.23
N LEU A 180 -7.45 -16.36 -5.21
CA LEU A 180 -7.17 -17.32 -6.29
C LEU A 180 -8.28 -18.39 -6.42
N ASP A 181 -8.98 -18.71 -5.33
CA ASP A 181 -10.10 -19.67 -5.35
C ASP A 181 -11.38 -19.11 -5.99
N TYR A 182 -11.43 -17.80 -6.24
CA TYR A 182 -12.55 -17.14 -6.92
C TYR A 182 -12.34 -17.05 -8.44
N PHE A 183 -11.12 -17.30 -8.92
CA PHE A 183 -10.84 -17.38 -10.34
C PHE A 183 -11.27 -18.74 -10.91
N PRO A 184 -11.64 -18.80 -12.20
CA PRO A 184 -11.72 -20.06 -12.94
C PRO A 184 -10.38 -20.83 -12.90
N GLU A 185 -10.43 -22.14 -13.11
CA GLU A 185 -9.23 -23.00 -13.08
C GLU A 185 -8.18 -22.62 -14.14
N ASP A 186 -8.60 -22.02 -15.26
CA ASP A 186 -7.76 -21.66 -16.40
C ASP A 186 -7.23 -20.21 -16.36
N TYR A 187 -7.15 -19.62 -15.17
CA TYR A 187 -6.68 -18.24 -15.02
C TYR A 187 -5.18 -18.06 -15.36
N LEU A 188 -4.84 -16.83 -15.73
CA LEU A 188 -3.46 -16.37 -15.93
C LEU A 188 -3.03 -15.49 -14.75
N MET A 189 -1.88 -15.81 -14.17
CA MET A 189 -1.22 -14.98 -13.17
C MET A 189 -0.08 -14.18 -13.78
N VAL A 190 -0.05 -12.88 -13.53
CA VAL A 190 1.12 -12.04 -13.82
C VAL A 190 1.68 -11.54 -12.50
N ILE A 191 2.95 -11.86 -12.23
CA ILE A 191 3.65 -11.41 -11.03
C ILE A 191 4.59 -10.29 -11.44
N ASP A 192 4.17 -9.06 -11.18
CA ASP A 192 4.97 -7.87 -11.40
C ASP A 192 6.10 -7.75 -10.35
N GLU A 193 7.22 -7.18 -10.76
CA GLU A 193 8.47 -7.11 -10.01
C GLU A 193 8.78 -8.40 -9.25
N SER A 194 8.72 -9.53 -9.97
CA SER A 194 8.71 -10.89 -9.39
C SER A 194 9.83 -11.15 -8.38
N HIS A 195 11.02 -10.62 -8.64
CA HIS A 195 12.19 -10.73 -7.78
C HIS A 195 12.03 -10.11 -6.37
N VAL A 196 11.01 -9.26 -6.16
CA VAL A 196 10.58 -8.73 -4.86
C VAL A 196 9.28 -9.39 -4.40
N THR A 197 8.31 -9.50 -5.31
CA THR A 197 6.96 -9.99 -5.00
C THR A 197 6.97 -11.45 -4.54
N VAL A 198 7.76 -12.31 -5.19
CA VAL A 198 7.86 -13.74 -4.82
C VAL A 198 8.45 -13.92 -3.41
N PRO A 199 9.62 -13.35 -3.06
CA PRO A 199 10.10 -13.38 -1.68
C PRO A 199 9.13 -12.81 -0.66
N GLN A 200 8.41 -11.74 -1.02
CA GLN A 200 7.40 -11.15 -0.14
C GLN A 200 6.28 -12.15 0.16
N VAL A 201 5.70 -12.77 -0.88
CA VAL A 201 4.66 -13.80 -0.73
C VAL A 201 5.15 -14.96 0.14
N HIS A 202 6.39 -15.41 -0.05
CA HIS A 202 7.01 -16.45 0.76
C HIS A 202 7.08 -16.05 2.25
N ALA A 203 7.48 -14.81 2.55
CA ALA A 203 7.66 -14.33 3.92
C ALA A 203 6.33 -14.11 4.68
N MET A 204 5.20 -13.96 3.99
CA MET A 204 3.91 -13.61 4.62
C MET A 204 3.48 -14.60 5.70
N TYR A 205 3.61 -15.91 5.45
CA TYR A 205 3.22 -16.95 6.41
C TYR A 205 4.05 -16.90 7.70
N GLY A 206 5.38 -16.79 7.59
CA GLY A 206 6.26 -16.75 8.74
C GLY A 206 5.98 -15.56 9.66
N GLY A 207 5.78 -14.37 9.07
CA GLY A 207 5.44 -13.15 9.82
C GLY A 207 4.08 -13.23 10.52
N ASP A 208 3.04 -13.71 9.82
CA ASP A 208 1.71 -13.85 10.41
C ASP A 208 1.68 -14.91 11.52
N ARG A 209 2.34 -16.05 11.29
CA ARG A 209 2.41 -17.16 12.25
C ARG A 209 3.04 -16.71 13.57
N SER A 210 4.21 -16.08 13.53
CA SER A 210 4.92 -15.60 14.74
C SER A 210 4.07 -14.61 15.55
N ARG A 211 3.33 -13.72 14.88
CA ARG A 211 2.41 -12.80 15.56
C ARG A 211 1.24 -13.54 16.21
N LYS A 212 0.63 -14.51 15.52
CA LYS A 212 -0.55 -15.24 15.99
C LYS A 212 -0.24 -16.23 17.10
N GLU A 213 0.93 -16.87 17.07
CA GLU A 213 1.40 -17.74 18.16
C GLU A 213 1.41 -16.98 19.48
N ASN A 214 1.99 -15.78 19.50
CA ASN A 214 1.95 -14.92 20.70
C ASN A 214 0.51 -14.62 21.16
N LEU A 215 -0.40 -14.27 20.25
CA LEU A 215 -1.80 -14.00 20.62
C LEU A 215 -2.49 -15.23 21.22
N VAL A 216 -2.21 -16.42 20.70
CA VAL A 216 -2.75 -17.67 21.23
C VAL A 216 -2.12 -17.98 22.59
N ASP A 217 -0.80 -17.88 22.72
CA ASP A 217 -0.06 -18.21 23.94
C ASP A 217 -0.43 -17.35 25.15
N TYR A 218 -0.86 -16.12 24.89
CA TYR A 218 -1.37 -15.16 25.87
C TYR A 218 -2.91 -15.11 25.94
N GLY A 219 -3.63 -16.09 25.36
CA GLY A 219 -5.08 -16.22 25.53
C GLY A 219 -5.91 -15.09 24.92
N PHE A 220 -5.41 -14.38 23.91
CA PHE A 220 -6.19 -13.39 23.16
C PHE A 220 -7.05 -14.03 22.06
N ARG A 221 -6.64 -15.20 21.55
CA ARG A 221 -7.31 -15.92 20.47
C ARG A 221 -7.25 -17.43 20.67
N LEU A 222 -8.23 -18.15 20.13
CA LEU A 222 -8.20 -19.61 20.06
C LEU A 222 -7.08 -20.11 19.13
N PRO A 223 -6.57 -21.35 19.32
CA PRO A 223 -5.57 -21.93 18.41
C PRO A 223 -6.02 -21.94 16.94
N ALA A 224 -7.32 -22.12 16.70
CA ALA A 224 -7.93 -22.08 15.36
C ALA A 224 -7.70 -20.75 14.63
N ALA A 225 -7.42 -19.64 15.34
CA ALA A 225 -7.12 -18.37 14.71
C ALA A 225 -5.83 -18.41 13.88
N MET A 226 -4.94 -19.38 14.12
CA MET A 226 -3.75 -19.62 13.30
C MET A 226 -4.07 -20.25 11.94
N ASP A 227 -5.25 -20.86 11.78
CA ASP A 227 -5.74 -21.40 10.51
C ASP A 227 -6.38 -20.32 9.62
N ASN A 228 -6.62 -19.12 10.17
CA ASN A 228 -6.77 -17.91 9.39
C ASN A 228 -5.38 -17.35 9.09
N ARG A 229 -4.86 -17.52 7.89
CA ARG A 229 -3.47 -17.15 7.60
C ARG A 229 -3.31 -16.80 6.12
N PRO A 230 -2.21 -16.19 5.69
CA PRO A 230 -1.82 -16.27 4.30
C PRO A 230 -1.47 -17.73 3.93
N LEU A 231 -1.43 -17.98 2.61
CA LEU A 231 -0.95 -19.26 2.09
C LEU A 231 0.51 -19.47 2.49
N LYS A 232 0.88 -20.72 2.74
CA LYS A 232 2.27 -21.13 2.68
C LYS A 232 2.77 -21.02 1.24
N PHE A 233 4.08 -20.92 1.06
CA PHE A 233 4.62 -20.74 -0.27
C PHE A 233 4.31 -21.94 -1.17
N GLU A 234 4.40 -23.16 -0.63
CA GLU A 234 4.10 -24.40 -1.35
C GLU A 234 2.62 -24.48 -1.73
N GLU A 235 1.73 -23.97 -0.87
CA GLU A 235 0.28 -23.88 -1.18
C GLU A 235 0.03 -22.88 -2.31
N PHE A 236 0.75 -21.77 -2.33
CA PHE A 236 0.67 -20.79 -3.41
C PHE A 236 1.17 -21.35 -4.74
N GLU A 237 2.27 -22.13 -4.72
CA GLU A 237 2.79 -22.79 -5.92
C GLU A 237 1.81 -23.80 -6.52
N VAL A 238 1.15 -24.60 -5.69
CA VAL A 238 0.18 -25.60 -6.16
C VAL A 238 -1.06 -24.96 -6.78
N LEU A 239 -1.43 -23.75 -6.36
CA LEU A 239 -2.58 -23.03 -6.90
C LEU A 239 -2.30 -22.36 -8.23
N GLN A 240 -1.03 -22.17 -8.60
CA GLN A 240 -0.66 -21.54 -9.86
C GLN A 240 -1.03 -22.44 -11.03
N ASN A 241 -1.74 -21.87 -12.01
CA ASN A 241 -1.98 -22.50 -13.31
C ASN A 241 -0.92 -22.05 -14.34
N GLN A 242 -1.15 -20.89 -14.98
CA GLN A 242 -0.16 -20.26 -15.86
C GLN A 242 0.37 -18.98 -15.21
N VAL A 243 1.69 -18.82 -15.19
CA VAL A 243 2.35 -17.69 -14.52
C VAL A 243 3.33 -16.99 -15.45
N ILE A 244 3.23 -15.67 -15.53
CA ILE A 244 4.22 -14.81 -16.17
C ILE A 244 4.92 -14.01 -15.06
N TYR A 245 6.20 -14.28 -14.88
CA TYR A 245 7.05 -13.46 -14.00
C TYR A 245 7.60 -12.27 -14.79
N VAL A 246 7.33 -11.05 -14.30
CA VAL A 246 7.79 -9.81 -14.92
C VAL A 246 8.85 -9.18 -14.03
N SER A 247 10.08 -9.09 -14.52
CA SER A 247 11.17 -8.40 -13.84
C SER A 247 12.30 -8.05 -14.79
N ALA A 248 12.95 -6.90 -14.57
CA ALA A 248 14.21 -6.55 -15.23
C ALA A 248 15.42 -7.35 -14.69
N THR A 249 15.27 -7.94 -13.51
CA THR A 249 16.28 -8.69 -12.75
C THR A 249 15.65 -9.94 -12.10
N PRO A 250 15.18 -10.93 -12.88
CA PRO A 250 14.58 -12.15 -12.34
C PRO A 250 15.48 -12.80 -11.28
N ALA A 251 14.90 -13.25 -10.17
CA ALA A 251 15.65 -13.95 -9.13
C ALA A 251 15.75 -15.46 -9.44
N ASP A 252 16.43 -16.18 -8.55
CA ASP A 252 16.80 -17.58 -8.78
C ASP A 252 15.57 -18.48 -8.86
N TYR A 253 14.50 -18.14 -8.14
CA TYR A 253 13.25 -18.89 -8.16
C TYR A 253 12.61 -18.87 -9.55
N GLU A 254 12.48 -17.69 -10.15
CA GLU A 254 11.86 -17.53 -11.47
C GLU A 254 12.69 -18.23 -12.53
N LEU A 255 14.02 -18.07 -12.50
CA LEU A 255 14.93 -18.74 -13.43
C LEU A 255 14.89 -20.26 -13.28
N GLN A 256 14.73 -20.79 -12.06
CA GLN A 256 14.54 -22.22 -11.85
C GLN A 256 13.22 -22.71 -12.42
N LYS A 257 12.12 -21.96 -12.22
CA LYS A 257 10.80 -22.32 -12.74
C LYS A 257 10.71 -22.27 -14.26
N THR A 258 11.51 -21.43 -14.90
CA THR A 258 11.58 -21.35 -16.36
C THR A 258 12.73 -22.15 -16.98
N GLU A 259 13.45 -22.95 -16.19
CA GLU A 259 14.63 -23.71 -16.62
C GLU A 259 15.71 -22.83 -17.30
N GLY A 260 15.79 -21.56 -16.87
CA GLY A 260 16.69 -20.55 -17.42
C GLY A 260 16.21 -19.89 -18.72
N LEU A 261 15.04 -20.29 -19.25
CA LEU A 261 14.45 -19.65 -20.42
C LEU A 261 13.74 -18.35 -20.02
N PHE A 262 13.90 -17.30 -20.83
CA PHE A 262 13.20 -16.04 -20.61
C PHE A 262 12.93 -15.34 -21.95
N VAL A 263 11.86 -14.54 -21.96
CA VAL A 263 11.54 -13.65 -23.07
C VAL A 263 12.13 -12.28 -22.79
N GLU A 264 13.11 -11.87 -23.59
CA GLU A 264 13.81 -10.61 -23.40
C GLU A 264 13.08 -9.44 -24.10
N GLN A 265 12.71 -8.42 -23.34
CA GLN A 265 12.17 -7.15 -23.85
C GLN A 265 13.00 -5.96 -23.38
N VAL A 266 13.98 -5.55 -24.20
CA VAL A 266 14.93 -4.46 -23.87
C VAL A 266 14.78 -3.21 -24.73
N ILE A 267 14.01 -3.27 -25.82
CA ILE A 267 13.81 -2.13 -26.72
C ILE A 267 12.70 -1.23 -26.17
N ARG A 268 13.00 0.04 -25.93
CA ARG A 268 12.02 1.04 -25.49
C ARG A 268 11.32 1.66 -26.71
N PRO A 269 9.99 1.88 -26.67
CA PRO A 269 9.26 2.50 -27.79
C PRO A 269 9.80 3.88 -28.19
N THR A 270 10.34 4.64 -27.23
CA THR A 270 10.92 5.97 -27.49
C THR A 270 12.37 5.97 -27.94
N GLY A 271 12.98 4.78 -28.10
CA GLY A 271 14.39 4.64 -28.42
C GLY A 271 15.35 5.00 -27.28
N LEU A 272 14.87 5.27 -26.06
CA LEU A 272 15.74 5.53 -24.91
C LEU A 272 16.70 4.37 -24.65
N LEU A 273 17.94 4.72 -24.31
CA LEU A 273 19.03 3.78 -24.11
C LEU A 273 19.24 3.51 -22.62
N ASP A 274 19.76 2.33 -22.30
CA ASP A 274 20.34 2.06 -20.97
C ASP A 274 21.51 3.04 -20.73
N PRO A 275 21.66 3.58 -19.51
CA PRO A 275 22.62 4.65 -19.23
C PRO A 275 24.06 4.17 -19.33
N GLU A 276 24.98 5.11 -19.53
CA GLU A 276 26.42 4.82 -19.45
C GLU A 276 26.83 4.68 -17.97
N ILE A 277 27.67 3.68 -17.67
CA ILE A 277 28.20 3.45 -16.33
C ILE A 277 29.68 3.85 -16.32
N GLU A 278 30.05 4.77 -15.44
CA GLU A 278 31.44 5.11 -15.14
C GLU A 278 31.82 4.63 -13.74
N ILE A 279 33.03 4.12 -13.60
CA ILE A 279 33.61 3.77 -12.31
C ILE A 279 34.65 4.85 -11.96
N ARG A 280 34.52 5.43 -10.76
CA ARG A 280 35.46 6.44 -10.24
C ARG A 280 36.00 5.98 -8.87
N PRO A 281 37.25 6.35 -8.51
CA PRO A 281 37.82 6.01 -7.20
C PRO A 281 37.00 6.58 -6.03
N SER A 282 37.04 5.96 -4.86
CA SER A 282 36.37 6.49 -3.66
C SER A 282 37.08 7.73 -3.10
N GLN A 283 38.36 7.91 -3.45
CA GLN A 283 39.13 9.08 -3.03
C GLN A 283 38.53 10.37 -3.61
N ASN A 284 38.23 11.33 -2.74
CA ASN A 284 37.57 12.61 -3.09
C ASN A 284 36.22 12.44 -3.80
N GLN A 285 35.53 11.31 -3.60
CA GLN A 285 34.24 11.03 -4.26
C GLN A 285 33.16 12.11 -4.03
N ILE A 286 33.19 12.80 -2.89
CA ILE A 286 32.21 13.84 -2.56
C ILE A 286 32.45 15.10 -3.38
N ASP A 287 33.72 15.49 -3.59
CA ASP A 287 34.07 16.67 -4.40
C ASP A 287 33.70 16.44 -5.87
N ASP A 288 34.03 15.26 -6.40
CA ASP A 288 33.65 14.83 -7.75
C ASP A 288 32.12 14.77 -7.93
N LEU A 289 31.40 14.24 -6.94
CA LEU A 289 29.93 14.21 -6.94
C LEU A 289 29.33 15.61 -7.00
N ILE A 290 29.91 16.58 -6.27
CA ILE A 290 29.42 17.95 -6.27
C ILE A 290 29.58 18.59 -7.64
N GLU A 291 30.71 18.39 -8.30
CA GLU A 291 30.94 18.89 -9.67
C GLU A 291 29.92 18.28 -10.65
N GLU A 292 29.70 16.98 -10.58
CA GLU A 292 28.71 16.31 -11.41
C GLU A 292 27.28 16.78 -11.14
N ILE A 293 26.91 17.02 -9.87
CA ILE A 293 25.62 17.61 -9.49
C ILE A 293 25.47 19.00 -10.09
N GLN A 294 26.49 19.88 -9.99
CA GLN A 294 26.43 21.23 -10.55
C GLN A 294 26.19 21.21 -12.05
N ILE A 295 26.87 20.32 -12.78
CA ILE A 295 26.66 20.13 -14.23
C ILE A 295 25.19 19.75 -14.54
N ARG A 296 24.51 19.00 -13.67
CA ARG A 296 23.08 18.65 -13.84
C ARG A 296 22.16 19.81 -13.51
N VAL A 297 22.47 20.56 -12.45
CA VAL A 297 21.71 21.75 -12.05
C VAL A 297 21.71 22.79 -13.17
N GLU A 298 22.86 23.02 -13.82
CA GLU A 298 22.98 23.94 -14.96
C GLU A 298 22.11 23.53 -16.16
N LYS A 299 21.78 22.25 -16.29
CA LYS A 299 20.94 21.68 -17.35
C LYS A 299 19.47 21.50 -16.95
N ASP A 300 19.09 21.93 -15.74
CA ASP A 300 17.79 21.65 -15.13
C ASP A 300 17.44 20.14 -15.09
N GLU A 301 18.45 19.33 -14.82
CA GLU A 301 18.32 17.88 -14.62
C GLU A 301 18.38 17.53 -13.12
N ARG A 302 17.95 16.32 -12.75
CA ARG A 302 17.94 15.83 -11.37
C ARG A 302 18.96 14.73 -11.13
N THR A 303 19.43 14.64 -9.90
CA THR A 303 20.41 13.63 -9.46
C THR A 303 19.85 12.75 -8.35
N LEU A 304 20.03 11.44 -8.47
CA LEU A 304 19.81 10.49 -7.37
C LEU A 304 21.14 10.03 -6.81
N VAL A 305 21.28 10.04 -5.49
CA VAL A 305 22.47 9.55 -4.80
C VAL A 305 22.07 8.40 -3.88
N THR A 306 22.73 7.25 -4.02
CA THR A 306 22.53 6.11 -3.14
C THR A 306 23.70 5.91 -2.19
N THR A 307 23.42 5.85 -0.89
CA THR A 307 24.40 5.58 0.17
C THR A 307 24.12 4.21 0.81
N LEU A 308 25.01 3.73 1.69
CA LEU A 308 24.81 2.46 2.39
C LEU A 308 24.01 2.59 3.69
N THR A 309 24.08 3.75 4.35
CA THR A 309 23.50 3.94 5.68
C THR A 309 22.69 5.23 5.78
N LYS A 310 21.68 5.22 6.65
CA LYS A 310 20.86 6.40 6.94
C LYS A 310 21.72 7.58 7.40
N ARG A 311 22.70 7.30 8.28
CA ARG A 311 23.64 8.30 8.79
C ARG A 311 24.42 8.97 7.66
N MET A 312 24.94 8.21 6.70
CA MET A 312 25.64 8.78 5.55
C MET A 312 24.73 9.61 4.66
N ALA A 313 23.48 9.17 4.44
CA ALA A 313 22.50 9.96 3.69
C ALA A 313 22.22 11.32 4.37
N GLU A 314 22.03 11.32 5.69
CA GLU A 314 21.82 12.53 6.48
C GLU A 314 23.03 13.45 6.52
N GLU A 315 24.23 12.88 6.72
CA GLU A 315 25.49 13.64 6.73
C GLU A 315 25.77 14.27 5.38
N LEU A 316 25.54 13.53 4.28
CA LEU A 316 25.67 14.06 2.92
C LEU A 316 24.65 15.17 2.66
N ALA A 317 23.39 14.98 3.05
CA ALA A 317 22.36 16.02 2.89
C ALA A 317 22.72 17.29 3.67
N LYS A 318 23.18 17.16 4.92
CA LYS A 318 23.66 18.29 5.74
C LYS A 318 24.84 18.99 5.06
N TYR A 319 25.77 18.24 4.50
CA TYR A 319 26.94 18.79 3.81
C TYR A 319 26.54 19.55 2.53
N LEU A 320 25.76 18.93 1.64
CA LEU A 320 25.25 19.56 0.41
C LEU A 320 24.42 20.81 0.71
N THR A 321 23.60 20.78 1.77
CA THR A 321 22.82 21.96 2.19
C THR A 321 23.71 23.12 2.64
N ARG A 322 24.82 22.85 3.36
CA ARG A 322 25.76 23.90 3.82
C ARG A 322 26.43 24.63 2.65
N ILE A 323 26.68 23.92 1.56
CA ILE A 323 27.22 24.49 0.31
C ILE A 323 26.12 24.94 -0.66
N GLN A 324 24.89 25.10 -0.16
CA GLN A 324 23.73 25.65 -0.88
C GLN A 324 23.22 24.81 -2.07
N ILE A 325 23.49 23.50 -2.08
CA ILE A 325 22.85 22.58 -3.02
C ILE A 325 21.48 22.17 -2.47
N ARG A 326 20.43 22.38 -3.28
CA ARG A 326 19.05 22.01 -2.92
C ARG A 326 18.92 20.49 -2.96
N CYS A 327 18.90 19.88 -1.77
CA CYS A 327 18.81 18.44 -1.64
C CYS A 327 17.78 18.03 -0.57
N ARG A 328 17.29 16.79 -0.70
CA ARG A 328 16.51 16.09 0.33
C ARG A 328 17.07 14.70 0.50
N TYR A 329 16.79 14.07 1.64
CA TYR A 329 17.10 12.67 1.86
C TYR A 329 15.85 11.86 2.20
N ILE A 330 15.89 10.57 1.89
CA ILE A 330 14.80 9.61 2.12
C ILE A 330 15.35 8.31 2.72
N HIS A 331 14.66 7.79 3.75
CA HIS A 331 15.02 6.53 4.41
C HIS A 331 13.78 5.70 4.75
N SER A 332 13.99 4.51 5.31
CA SER A 332 12.94 3.52 5.59
C SER A 332 11.79 4.02 6.46
N ASP A 333 12.01 5.04 7.30
CA ASP A 333 11.04 5.46 8.32
C ASP A 333 10.18 6.65 7.85
N VAL A 334 10.46 7.17 6.64
CA VAL A 334 9.62 8.17 5.99
C VAL A 334 8.32 7.50 5.53
N ASP A 335 7.19 8.05 5.93
CA ASP A 335 5.86 7.54 5.60
C ASP A 335 5.60 7.57 4.09
N THR A 336 4.85 6.59 3.57
CA THR A 336 4.61 6.44 2.13
C THR A 336 4.07 7.71 1.46
N LEU A 337 3.18 8.46 2.14
CA LEU A 337 2.64 9.71 1.61
C LEU A 337 3.71 10.81 1.50
N GLU A 338 4.54 10.95 2.53
CA GLU A 338 5.64 11.93 2.55
C GLU A 338 6.68 11.59 1.47
N ARG A 339 6.96 10.30 1.22
CA ARG A 339 7.83 9.87 0.12
C ARG A 339 7.31 10.31 -1.24
N VAL A 340 6.01 10.14 -1.48
CA VAL A 340 5.36 10.58 -2.73
C VAL A 340 5.49 12.09 -2.89
N GLU A 341 5.31 12.86 -1.82
CA GLU A 341 5.47 14.31 -1.83
C GLU A 341 6.92 14.72 -2.17
N ILE A 342 7.91 14.15 -1.48
CA ILE A 342 9.34 14.39 -1.75
C ILE A 342 9.67 14.11 -3.23
N MET A 343 9.15 13.01 -3.77
CA MET A 343 9.39 12.65 -5.16
C MET A 343 8.70 13.61 -6.15
N GLN A 344 7.50 14.08 -5.84
CA GLN A 344 6.84 15.12 -6.64
C GLN A 344 7.61 16.43 -6.61
N ASP A 345 8.15 16.80 -5.46
CA ASP A 345 8.92 18.03 -5.28
C ASP A 345 10.26 18.00 -6.03
N LEU A 346 10.90 16.82 -6.13
CA LEU A 346 12.04 16.59 -7.02
C LEU A 346 11.66 16.86 -8.48
N ARG A 347 10.53 16.31 -8.94
CA ARG A 347 10.03 16.50 -10.32
C ARG A 347 9.68 17.96 -10.62
N LYS A 348 9.11 18.66 -9.64
CA LYS A 348 8.80 20.11 -9.75
C LYS A 348 10.06 20.98 -9.74
N GLY A 349 11.24 20.42 -9.40
CA GLY A 349 12.48 21.19 -9.29
C GLY A 349 12.54 22.08 -8.06
N LEU A 350 11.82 21.73 -6.99
CA LEU A 350 11.98 22.42 -5.69
C LEU A 350 13.35 22.11 -5.08
N PHE A 351 13.89 20.94 -5.40
CA PHE A 351 15.26 20.55 -5.14
C PHE A 351 15.80 19.68 -6.28
N ASP A 352 17.13 19.56 -6.36
CA ASP A 352 17.82 18.97 -7.52
C ASP A 352 18.38 17.58 -7.22
N VAL A 353 18.63 17.28 -5.94
CA VAL A 353 19.32 16.06 -5.49
C VAL A 353 18.50 15.31 -4.46
N LEU A 354 18.21 14.03 -4.72
CA LEU A 354 17.61 13.12 -3.74
C LEU A 354 18.64 12.09 -3.28
N ILE A 355 18.87 12.03 -1.97
CA ILE A 355 19.81 11.10 -1.34
C ILE A 355 19.03 10.00 -0.62
N GLY A 356 19.33 8.73 -0.86
CA GLY A 356 18.67 7.66 -0.12
C GLY A 356 19.52 6.41 0.04
N VAL A 357 19.09 5.52 0.92
CA VAL A 357 19.75 4.21 1.09
C VAL A 357 19.23 3.22 0.06
N ASN A 358 17.90 3.16 -0.08
CA ASN A 358 17.22 2.29 -1.03
C ASN A 358 16.13 3.09 -1.76
N LEU A 359 16.51 3.60 -2.94
CA LEU A 359 15.61 4.32 -3.84
C LEU A 359 14.85 3.37 -4.80
N LEU A 360 14.97 2.05 -4.60
CA LEU A 360 14.48 1.03 -5.53
C LEU A 360 12.99 0.73 -5.40
N ARG A 361 12.36 1.05 -4.26
CA ARG A 361 11.00 0.58 -3.94
C ARG A 361 9.88 1.39 -4.59
N GLU A 362 10.14 2.63 -4.97
CA GLU A 362 9.10 3.50 -5.47
C GLU A 362 8.98 3.30 -6.98
N GLY A 363 7.85 2.79 -7.44
CA GLY A 363 7.48 2.65 -8.86
C GLY A 363 7.31 4.00 -9.59
N LEU A 364 8.05 5.02 -9.17
CA LEU A 364 8.04 6.35 -9.74
C LEU A 364 9.04 6.44 -10.88
N ASP A 365 8.50 6.80 -12.04
CA ASP A 365 9.20 7.07 -13.28
C ASP A 365 9.62 8.55 -13.28
N LEU A 366 10.93 8.80 -13.18
CA LEU A 366 11.52 10.14 -13.06
C LEU A 366 12.31 10.48 -14.33
N PRO A 367 11.65 10.94 -15.41
CA PRO A 367 12.36 11.30 -16.65
C PRO A 367 13.34 12.45 -16.45
N GLU A 368 13.12 13.31 -15.44
CA GLU A 368 13.98 14.45 -15.11
C GLU A 368 15.35 14.02 -14.54
N VAL A 369 15.50 12.77 -14.07
CA VAL A 369 16.77 12.26 -13.53
C VAL A 369 17.71 11.86 -14.65
N SER A 370 18.85 12.55 -14.76
CA SER A 370 19.90 12.22 -15.73
C SER A 370 21.14 11.60 -15.09
N LEU A 371 21.34 11.77 -13.78
CA LEU A 371 22.50 11.24 -13.07
C LEU A 371 22.10 10.38 -11.87
N ILE A 372 22.79 9.24 -11.76
CA ILE A 372 22.72 8.37 -10.59
C ILE A 372 24.12 8.15 -10.04
N ALA A 373 24.35 8.58 -8.81
CA ALA A 373 25.58 8.32 -8.08
C ALA A 373 25.38 7.19 -7.08
N ILE A 374 26.25 6.18 -7.12
CA ILE A 374 26.26 5.06 -6.19
C ILE A 374 27.54 5.16 -5.38
N LEU A 375 27.42 5.65 -4.14
CA LEU A 375 28.54 5.69 -3.22
C LEU A 375 28.84 4.29 -2.69
N ASP A 376 30.11 4.00 -2.44
CA ASP A 376 30.58 2.73 -1.89
C ASP A 376 30.04 1.53 -2.71
N ALA A 377 30.16 1.60 -4.03
CA ALA A 377 29.61 0.59 -4.95
C ALA A 377 30.31 -0.78 -4.81
N ASP A 378 31.53 -0.80 -4.26
CA ASP A 378 32.34 -2.00 -4.04
C ASP A 378 32.01 -2.75 -2.73
N LYS A 379 31.12 -2.20 -1.89
CA LYS A 379 30.71 -2.83 -0.63
C LYS A 379 29.57 -3.79 -0.86
N GLU A 380 29.91 -5.04 -1.11
CA GLU A 380 28.93 -6.11 -1.35
C GLU A 380 27.93 -6.25 -0.19
N GLY A 381 26.73 -6.69 -0.55
CA GLY A 381 25.59 -6.81 0.35
C GLY A 381 24.30 -6.60 -0.42
N PHE A 382 23.17 -6.59 0.28
CA PHE A 382 21.85 -6.47 -0.34
C PHE A 382 21.74 -5.24 -1.27
N LEU A 383 22.21 -4.07 -0.81
CA LEU A 383 22.11 -2.79 -1.54
C LEU A 383 23.08 -2.67 -2.73
N ARG A 384 24.07 -3.55 -2.84
CA ARG A 384 25.10 -3.55 -3.90
C ARG A 384 25.20 -4.90 -4.61
N SER A 385 24.16 -5.72 -4.49
CA SER A 385 24.02 -6.92 -5.30
C SER A 385 23.80 -6.56 -6.77
N HIS A 386 24.09 -7.48 -7.69
CA HIS A 386 23.83 -7.30 -9.11
C HIS A 386 22.39 -6.82 -9.40
N ARG A 387 21.40 -7.38 -8.71
CA ARG A 387 19.99 -7.00 -8.85
C ARG A 387 19.77 -5.54 -8.43
N SER A 388 20.19 -5.18 -7.22
CA SER A 388 20.04 -3.82 -6.69
C SER A 388 20.76 -2.77 -7.52
N LEU A 389 21.99 -3.07 -7.98
CA LEU A 389 22.76 -2.17 -8.85
C LEU A 389 22.06 -1.97 -10.20
N THR A 390 21.63 -3.06 -10.84
CA THR A 390 20.93 -2.99 -12.14
C THR A 390 19.64 -2.16 -12.04
N GLN A 391 18.85 -2.35 -10.98
CA GLN A 391 17.65 -1.53 -10.77
C GLN A 391 17.97 -0.08 -10.48
N THR A 392 19.03 0.19 -9.69
CA THR A 392 19.45 1.56 -9.36
C THR A 392 19.87 2.28 -10.63
N VAL A 393 20.76 1.68 -11.42
CA VAL A 393 21.19 2.20 -12.73
C VAL A 393 19.99 2.41 -13.67
N GLY A 394 19.04 1.48 -13.69
CA GLY A 394 17.84 1.55 -14.53
C GLY A 394 16.99 2.80 -14.33
N ARG A 395 17.10 3.49 -13.18
CA ARG A 395 16.38 4.76 -12.94
C ARG A 395 16.87 5.89 -13.85
N ALA A 396 18.10 5.86 -14.35
CA ALA A 396 18.64 6.86 -15.28
C ALA A 396 18.23 6.57 -16.74
N ALA A 397 17.70 5.39 -17.04
CA ALA A 397 17.34 4.98 -18.41
C ALA A 397 16.08 5.68 -18.96
N ARG A 398 15.53 6.63 -18.20
CA ARG A 398 14.33 7.42 -18.55
C ARG A 398 14.68 8.79 -19.15
N ASN A 399 15.95 9.17 -19.08
CA ASN A 399 16.48 10.42 -19.62
C ASN A 399 17.43 10.14 -20.79
N VAL A 400 17.43 11.02 -21.80
CA VAL A 400 18.30 10.88 -22.98
C VAL A 400 19.78 11.00 -22.60
N ASN A 401 20.09 11.79 -21.58
CA ASN A 401 21.42 12.03 -21.01
C ASN A 401 21.72 11.13 -19.80
N GLY A 402 20.96 10.04 -19.63
CA GLY A 402 21.07 9.13 -18.50
C GLY A 402 22.49 8.57 -18.32
N LYS A 403 23.05 8.77 -17.12
CA LYS A 403 24.38 8.33 -16.71
C LYS A 403 24.36 7.81 -15.28
N ALA A 404 25.19 6.80 -15.00
CA ALA A 404 25.44 6.28 -13.66
C ALA A 404 26.93 6.36 -13.33
N ILE A 405 27.26 6.81 -12.12
CA ILE A 405 28.62 6.84 -11.57
C ILE A 405 28.65 5.91 -10.36
N MET A 406 29.55 4.93 -10.41
CA MET A 406 29.84 4.02 -9.31
C MET A 406 31.16 4.42 -8.66
N TYR A 407 31.12 4.92 -7.43
CA TYR A 407 32.32 5.22 -6.66
C TYR A 407 32.80 3.95 -5.95
N ALA A 408 33.98 3.48 -6.34
CA ALA A 408 34.53 2.20 -5.92
C ALA A 408 36.04 2.13 -6.15
N ASP A 409 36.77 1.49 -5.22
CA ASP A 409 38.21 1.25 -5.37
C ASP A 409 38.53 -0.10 -6.05
N LYS A 410 37.54 -0.99 -6.14
CA LYS A 410 37.64 -2.29 -6.81
C LYS A 410 36.33 -2.62 -7.52
N ILE A 411 36.44 -3.37 -8.62
CA ILE A 411 35.27 -3.89 -9.33
C ILE A 411 34.89 -5.24 -8.71
N THR A 412 33.71 -5.32 -8.11
CA THR A 412 33.17 -6.58 -7.56
C THR A 412 32.48 -7.40 -8.66
N ASN A 413 32.19 -8.67 -8.38
CA ASN A 413 31.44 -9.52 -9.31
C ASN A 413 30.05 -8.93 -9.62
N SER A 414 29.38 -8.38 -8.60
CA SER A 414 28.07 -7.72 -8.75
C SER A 414 28.14 -6.48 -9.65
N MET A 415 29.20 -5.69 -9.52
CA MET A 415 29.43 -4.53 -10.40
C MET A 415 29.70 -4.98 -11.83
N GLN A 416 30.61 -5.95 -12.03
CA GLN A 416 30.99 -6.45 -13.35
C GLN A 416 29.75 -6.98 -14.11
N MET A 417 28.95 -7.84 -13.47
CA MET A 417 27.71 -8.36 -14.06
C MET A 417 26.74 -7.25 -14.45
N THR A 418 26.62 -6.19 -13.63
CA THR A 418 25.74 -5.06 -13.92
C THR A 418 26.25 -4.24 -15.11
N ILE A 419 27.56 -4.00 -15.18
CA ILE A 419 28.21 -3.26 -16.27
C ILE A 419 28.05 -4.01 -17.59
N ASP A 420 28.33 -5.31 -17.59
CA ASP A 420 28.27 -6.16 -18.78
C ASP A 420 26.83 -6.23 -19.32
N GLU A 421 25.84 -6.45 -18.45
CA GLU A 421 24.44 -6.51 -18.86
C GLU A 421 23.91 -5.16 -19.38
N THR A 422 24.24 -4.06 -18.70
CA THR A 422 23.83 -2.71 -19.12
C THR A 422 24.44 -2.36 -20.48
N THR A 423 25.72 -2.69 -20.67
CA THR A 423 26.43 -2.45 -21.93
C THR A 423 25.83 -3.28 -23.07
N ARG A 424 25.58 -4.58 -22.83
CA ARG A 424 24.94 -5.49 -23.81
C ARG A 424 23.57 -4.97 -24.26
N ARG A 425 22.74 -4.53 -23.31
CA ARG A 425 21.40 -3.96 -23.59
C ARG A 425 21.52 -2.66 -24.38
N ARG A 426 22.40 -1.75 -23.96
CA ARG A 426 22.67 -0.47 -24.63
C ARG A 426 23.09 -0.67 -26.08
N GLU A 427 24.03 -1.58 -26.36
CA GLU A 427 24.48 -1.88 -27.71
C GLU A 427 23.36 -2.43 -28.61
N LYS A 428 22.52 -3.33 -28.07
CA LYS A 428 21.36 -3.88 -28.78
C LYS A 428 20.34 -2.78 -29.12
N GLN A 429 20.08 -1.87 -28.18
CA GLN A 429 19.20 -0.71 -28.38
C GLN A 429 19.77 0.25 -29.43
N ILE A 430 21.06 0.59 -29.37
CA ILE A 430 21.73 1.44 -30.37
C ILE A 430 21.60 0.83 -31.77
N ARG A 431 21.86 -0.49 -31.90
CA ARG A 431 21.76 -1.20 -33.18
C ARG A 431 20.33 -1.18 -33.72
N PHE A 432 19.33 -1.40 -32.86
CA PHE A 432 17.92 -1.33 -33.23
C PHE A 432 17.51 0.08 -33.67
N ASN A 433 17.90 1.11 -32.92
CA ASN A 433 17.60 2.50 -33.23
C ASN A 433 18.20 2.92 -34.58
N LYS A 434 19.47 2.57 -34.83
CA LYS A 434 20.14 2.83 -36.12
C LYS A 434 19.43 2.13 -37.27
N LYS A 435 19.06 0.85 -37.10
CA LYS A 435 18.36 0.07 -38.15
C LYS A 435 16.97 0.62 -38.49
N ASN A 436 16.28 1.20 -37.51
CA ASN A 436 14.89 1.67 -37.66
C ASN A 436 14.77 3.20 -37.69
N SER A 437 15.89 3.93 -37.81
CA SER A 437 15.92 5.41 -37.83
C SER A 437 15.20 6.07 -36.64
N ILE A 438 15.32 5.48 -35.45
CA ILE A 438 14.71 6.00 -34.22
C ILE A 438 15.72 6.91 -33.50
N THR A 439 15.34 8.16 -33.28
CA THR A 439 16.08 9.08 -32.40
C THR A 439 15.54 8.96 -30.97
N PRO A 440 16.39 8.71 -29.95
CA PRO A 440 15.96 8.66 -28.56
C PRO A 440 15.21 9.92 -28.15
N LYS A 441 14.02 9.78 -27.58
CA LYS A 441 13.22 10.88 -27.05
C LYS A 441 12.80 10.61 -25.61
N GLN A 442 12.94 11.63 -24.76
CA GLN A 442 12.44 11.58 -23.40
C GLN A 442 10.91 11.63 -23.39
N ILE A 443 10.29 10.82 -22.53
CA ILE A 443 8.84 10.87 -22.31
C ILE A 443 8.57 12.08 -21.42
N ASN A 444 7.82 13.06 -21.93
CA ASN A 444 7.31 14.15 -21.09
C ASN A 444 6.03 13.69 -20.40
N LYS A 445 6.16 13.12 -19.19
CA LYS A 445 5.01 12.70 -18.37
C LYS A 445 4.52 13.92 -17.59
N LYS A 446 3.27 14.32 -17.78
CA LYS A 446 2.65 15.38 -16.96
C LYS A 446 2.85 15.04 -15.47
N ILE A 447 3.17 16.04 -14.67
CA ILE A 447 3.20 15.91 -13.22
C ILE A 447 1.74 15.75 -12.81
N ASP A 448 1.29 14.50 -12.72
CA ASP A 448 -0.10 14.18 -12.44
C ASP A 448 -0.39 14.56 -10.99
N ASN A 449 -1.19 15.59 -10.84
CA ASN A 449 -1.44 16.26 -9.58
C ASN A 449 -2.68 15.63 -8.91
N THR A 450 -2.78 14.30 -8.92
CA THR A 450 -3.94 13.57 -8.40
C THR A 450 -4.11 13.75 -6.89
N LEU A 451 -3.02 13.94 -6.13
CA LEU A 451 -3.12 14.35 -4.72
C LEU A 451 -3.53 15.82 -4.54
N SER A 452 -3.20 16.70 -5.49
CA SER A 452 -3.46 18.14 -5.36
C SER A 452 -4.93 18.53 -5.60
N LYS A 453 -5.77 17.64 -6.13
CA LYS A 453 -7.22 17.92 -6.23
C LYS A 453 -7.90 18.05 -4.85
N LYS A 454 -7.20 17.76 -3.75
CA LYS A 454 -7.64 18.07 -2.38
C LYS A 454 -6.76 19.07 -1.61
N THR A 455 -5.75 19.67 -2.26
CA THR A 455 -4.80 20.59 -1.59
C THR A 455 -4.38 21.74 -2.52
N THR A 456 -5.35 22.53 -2.95
CA THR A 456 -5.08 23.88 -3.48
C THR A 456 -4.61 24.78 -2.35
N THR A 457 -3.30 24.98 -2.21
CA THR A 457 -2.63 26.31 -2.26
C THR A 457 -1.19 26.19 -1.74
N SER A 458 -0.26 26.18 -2.69
CA SER A 458 1.16 26.47 -2.48
C SER A 458 1.34 27.95 -2.15
N TYR A 459 1.89 28.27 -0.97
CA TYR A 459 2.48 29.60 -0.74
C TYR A 459 3.91 29.46 -0.22
N HIS A 460 4.82 30.05 -0.99
CA HIS A 460 6.22 30.29 -0.69
C HIS A 460 6.38 31.01 0.66
N TYR A 461 7.19 30.45 1.56
CA TYR A 461 7.69 31.17 2.73
C TYR A 461 8.87 32.07 2.33
N GLU A 462 8.61 33.36 2.20
CA GLU A 462 9.66 34.38 2.29
C GLU A 462 10.07 34.55 3.77
N ASN A 463 11.28 34.10 4.09
CA ASN A 463 11.92 34.21 5.41
C ASN A 463 12.39 35.65 5.76
N ALA A 464 11.56 36.67 5.56
CA ALA A 464 11.97 38.07 5.77
C ALA A 464 11.29 38.79 6.94
N THR A 465 10.15 38.32 7.46
CA THR A 465 9.34 39.10 8.45
C THR A 465 9.38 38.59 9.89
N GLN A 466 9.99 37.43 10.18
CA GLN A 466 9.96 36.85 11.54
C GLN A 466 10.99 37.40 12.54
N LYS A 467 11.93 38.25 12.12
CA LYS A 467 12.93 38.85 13.03
C LYS A 467 12.40 39.97 13.95
N VAL A 468 11.16 40.43 13.76
CA VAL A 468 10.61 41.58 14.51
C VAL A 468 9.76 41.16 15.71
N ALA A 469 9.20 39.94 15.72
CA ALA A 469 8.31 39.48 16.79
C ALA A 469 9.04 38.78 17.96
N GLU A 470 10.34 38.52 17.85
CA GLU A 470 11.11 37.84 18.90
C GLU A 470 11.41 38.72 20.13
N GLN A 471 11.32 40.06 20.02
CA GLN A 471 11.78 40.96 21.09
C GLN A 471 10.82 41.10 22.29
N ASP A 472 9.55 40.69 22.20
CA ASP A 472 8.55 40.91 23.28
C ASP A 472 8.23 39.65 24.12
N LEU A 473 8.90 38.53 23.91
CA LEU A 473 8.54 37.23 24.51
C LEU A 473 9.55 36.70 25.55
N ASP A 474 10.54 37.49 25.98
CA ASP A 474 11.62 37.01 26.86
C ASP A 474 11.37 37.20 28.37
N TYR A 475 10.21 37.72 28.78
CA TYR A 475 9.89 37.98 30.20
C TYR A 475 8.51 37.49 30.66
N LEU A 476 7.99 36.39 30.10
CA LEU A 476 6.71 35.82 30.54
C LEU A 476 6.89 34.76 31.66
N PRO A 477 6.14 34.85 32.78
CA PRO A 477 6.11 33.81 33.82
C PRO A 477 5.70 32.44 33.27
N LYS A 478 6.27 31.35 33.82
CA LYS A 478 6.01 29.95 33.38
C LYS A 478 4.51 29.60 33.35
N GLU A 479 3.75 30.04 34.34
CA GLU A 479 2.29 29.79 34.40
C GLU A 479 1.53 30.44 33.24
N GLU A 480 2.00 31.58 32.75
CA GLU A 480 1.38 32.31 31.65
C GLU A 480 1.67 31.67 30.29
N ILE A 481 2.88 31.10 30.13
CA ILE A 481 3.27 30.29 28.97
C ILE A 481 2.43 29.01 28.89
N GLU A 482 2.24 28.30 30.01
CA GLU A 482 1.39 27.10 30.04
C GLU A 482 -0.07 27.40 29.70
N LYS A 483 -0.59 28.54 30.19
CA LYS A 483 -1.96 28.99 29.88
C LYS A 483 -2.11 29.29 28.38
N ARG A 484 -1.13 29.96 27.77
CA ARG A 484 -1.07 30.20 26.32
C ARG A 484 -1.03 28.91 25.53
N ILE A 485 -0.21 27.94 25.92
CA ILE A 485 -0.16 26.62 25.25
C ILE A 485 -1.53 25.94 25.29
N ARG A 486 -2.25 25.98 26.41
CA ARG A 486 -3.60 25.39 26.50
C ARG A 486 -4.61 26.11 25.61
N SER A 487 -4.61 27.44 25.57
CA SER A 487 -5.51 28.19 24.69
C SER A 487 -5.20 27.99 23.21
N THR A 488 -3.93 28.02 22.83
CA THR A 488 -3.47 27.82 21.44
C THR A 488 -3.74 26.39 20.99
N ARG A 489 -3.63 25.38 21.87
CA ARG A 489 -4.00 23.99 21.57
C ARG A 489 -5.50 23.84 21.30
N LYS A 490 -6.34 24.52 22.08
CA LYS A 490 -7.79 24.49 21.86
C LYS A 490 -8.17 25.11 20.50
N LEU A 491 -7.57 26.25 20.15
CA LEU A 491 -7.74 26.88 18.84
C LEU A 491 -7.24 25.99 17.69
N MET A 492 -6.14 25.28 17.91
CA MET A 492 -5.60 24.33 16.93
C MET A 492 -6.56 23.16 16.68
N GLU A 493 -7.16 22.60 17.73
CA GLU A 493 -8.15 21.53 17.62
C GLU A 493 -9.45 22.00 16.96
N GLU A 494 -9.89 23.23 17.24
CA GLU A 494 -11.04 23.86 16.57
C GLU A 494 -10.76 24.09 15.09
N ALA A 495 -9.58 24.61 14.72
CA ALA A 495 -9.15 24.78 13.34
C ALA A 495 -9.04 23.43 12.60
N ALA A 496 -8.50 22.39 13.25
CA ALA A 496 -8.42 21.04 12.68
C ALA A 496 -9.81 20.43 12.44
N LYS A 497 -10.77 20.63 13.36
CA LYS A 497 -12.17 20.21 13.18
C LYS A 497 -12.89 20.96 12.06
N ALA A 498 -12.52 22.22 11.83
CA ALA A 498 -13.05 23.05 10.76
C ALA A 498 -12.33 22.84 9.41
N PHE A 499 -11.40 21.88 9.31
CA PHE A 499 -10.55 21.63 8.15
C PHE A 499 -9.65 22.82 7.74
N ASP A 500 -9.42 23.78 8.65
CA ASP A 500 -8.46 24.88 8.50
C ASP A 500 -7.06 24.44 8.96
N PHE A 501 -6.45 23.57 8.16
CA PHE A 501 -5.15 22.97 8.49
C PHE A 501 -3.99 23.96 8.48
N ILE A 502 -4.11 25.07 7.74
CA ILE A 502 -3.10 26.12 7.70
C ILE A 502 -3.04 26.83 9.05
N ASN A 503 -4.20 27.18 9.60
CA ASN A 503 -4.27 27.81 10.91
C ASN A 503 -3.87 26.81 12.02
N ALA A 504 -4.30 25.55 11.91
CA ALA A 504 -3.87 24.50 12.83
C ALA A 504 -2.33 24.30 12.83
N ALA A 505 -1.68 24.32 11.66
CA ALA A 505 -0.23 24.22 11.55
C ALA A 505 0.49 25.44 12.18
N LYS A 506 0.00 26.66 11.92
CA LYS A 506 0.54 27.89 12.56
C LYS A 506 0.45 27.81 14.08
N LEU A 507 -0.71 27.40 14.61
CA LEU A 507 -0.95 27.25 16.04
C LEU A 507 -0.09 26.12 16.65
N ARG A 508 0.16 25.04 15.89
CA ARG A 508 1.08 23.96 16.30
C ARG A 508 2.53 24.46 16.40
N ASP A 509 2.97 25.23 15.42
CA ASP A 509 4.34 25.76 15.39
C ASP A 509 4.54 26.82 16.48
N GLU A 510 3.51 27.63 16.77
CA GLU A 510 3.48 28.54 17.93
C GLU A 510 3.55 27.78 19.27
N ILE A 511 2.83 26.66 19.40
CA ILE A 511 2.93 25.79 20.59
C ILE A 511 4.35 25.21 20.74
N ASN A 512 5.01 24.85 19.64
CA ASN A 512 6.37 24.32 19.69
C ASN A 512 7.37 25.38 20.18
N ILE A 513 7.26 26.61 19.69
CA ILE A 513 8.07 27.76 20.17
C ILE A 513 7.83 28.00 21.67
N LEU A 514 6.56 28.01 22.11
CA LEU A 514 6.21 28.19 23.53
C LEU A 514 6.73 27.04 24.41
N LYS A 515 6.78 25.80 23.90
CA LYS A 515 7.33 24.63 24.60
C LYS A 515 8.86 24.65 24.69
N GLU A 516 9.54 25.16 23.67
CA GLU A 516 11.00 25.34 23.72
C GLU A 516 11.40 26.33 24.80
N LYS A 517 10.61 27.38 25.04
CA LYS A 517 10.82 28.34 26.14
C LYS A 517 10.48 27.81 27.55
N LEU A 518 9.87 26.62 27.66
CA LEU A 518 9.56 25.95 28.94
C LEU A 518 10.68 25.00 29.40
N LYS A 519 11.55 24.58 28.48
CA LYS A 519 12.78 23.83 28.76
C LYS A 519 13.85 24.79 29.28
#